data_AF-A0A939L7G2-F1
#
_entry.id   AF-A0A939L7G2-F1
#
_cell.length_a   1.000
_cell.length_b   1.000
_cell.length_c   1.000
_cell.angle_alpha   90.00
_cell.angle_beta   90.00
_cell.angle_gamma   90.00
#
_symmetry.space_group_name_H-M   'P 1'
#
loop_
_entity.id
_entity.type
_entity.pdbx_description
1 polymer ?
#
loop_
_entity_poly.entity_id
_entity_poly.type
_entity_poly.pdbx_seq_one_letter_code
_entity_poly.pdbx_strand_id
1 'polypeptide(L)'
;MSTTLTAELLAATEHHCHAWDFVNRMEAEADGHGWASLGMVMDGTGGVLEDGEGWHQHEWQAIRAQSNWQAACRIMGDAAGEPGTLWDTCGEGIIYDADSVLAADAARRIADSLAGYPLLDDDDHTEREHAAMVEEIEGSPLALPDGIDGEDVLRELSCPSLGEITMTMVEDALSGLGYTACSDCDEWLTLMDARTGEPLCRDCALNESCPPVHWTAPTLTGGSGWTTGEPLVAVLTPYLDGYATQQGAAYREDVRAIVRGSAEGYRAVYGRAA
;
A
#
# COMPACT_ATOMS: atom_id res chain seq x y z
N MET A 1 24.65 -38.07 18.84
CA MET A 1 24.61 -37.75 20.29
C MET A 1 23.25 -37.11 20.54
N SER A 2 22.74 -37.02 21.77
CA SER A 2 21.57 -36.17 22.02
C SER A 2 22.10 -34.76 22.25
N THR A 3 21.74 -33.80 21.39
CA THR A 3 22.06 -32.39 21.60
C THR A 3 21.43 -31.89 22.91
N THR A 4 22.12 -31.02 23.65
CA THR A 4 21.60 -30.44 24.90
C THR A 4 21.16 -28.99 24.70
N LEU A 5 19.89 -28.69 24.95
CA LEU A 5 19.39 -27.31 24.95
C LEU A 5 19.88 -26.52 26.17
N THR A 6 20.15 -25.23 25.99
CA THR A 6 20.41 -24.32 27.12
C THR A 6 19.19 -24.16 28.03
N ALA A 7 19.43 -23.83 29.30
CA ALA A 7 18.35 -23.65 30.28
C ALA A 7 17.40 -22.49 29.93
N GLU A 8 17.93 -21.42 29.34
CA GLU A 8 17.16 -20.26 28.88
C GLU A 8 16.21 -20.66 27.74
N LEU A 9 16.72 -21.45 26.80
CA LEU A 9 15.92 -21.98 25.70
C LEU A 9 14.82 -22.94 26.16
N LEU A 10 15.12 -23.82 27.13
CA LEU A 10 14.11 -24.70 27.73
C LEU A 10 12.97 -23.88 28.36
N ALA A 11 13.29 -22.81 29.09
CA ALA A 11 12.28 -21.95 29.69
C ALA A 11 11.44 -21.20 28.64
N ALA A 12 12.06 -20.70 27.57
CA ALA A 12 11.35 -20.01 26.49
C ALA A 12 10.40 -20.95 25.72
N THR A 13 10.84 -22.19 25.47
CA THR A 13 10.08 -23.17 24.68
C THR A 13 8.90 -23.80 25.42
N GLU A 14 8.92 -23.85 26.77
CA GLU A 14 7.77 -24.29 27.57
C GLU A 14 6.50 -23.45 27.33
N HIS A 15 6.65 -22.24 26.79
CA HIS A 15 5.54 -21.35 26.46
C HIS A 15 5.03 -21.46 25.01
N HIS A 16 5.64 -22.29 24.16
CA HIS A 16 5.19 -22.50 22.78
C HIS A 16 4.08 -23.56 22.67
N CYS A 17 3.03 -23.25 21.89
CA CYS A 17 1.86 -24.12 21.67
C CYS A 17 2.19 -25.52 21.09
N HIS A 18 3.38 -25.68 20.51
CA HIS A 18 3.92 -26.92 19.96
C HIS A 18 5.36 -27.19 20.42
N ALA A 19 5.64 -26.93 21.71
CA ALA A 19 6.97 -27.04 22.30
C ALA A 19 7.74 -28.31 21.91
N TRP A 20 7.08 -29.47 21.86
CA TRP A 20 7.74 -30.74 21.54
C TRP A 20 8.20 -30.84 20.08
N ASP A 21 7.37 -30.41 19.12
CA ASP A 21 7.74 -30.42 17.70
C ASP A 21 8.84 -29.38 17.42
N PHE A 22 8.74 -28.21 18.07
CA PHE A 22 9.74 -27.15 18.01
C PHE A 22 11.11 -27.62 18.53
N VAL A 23 11.16 -28.22 19.72
CA VAL A 23 12.38 -28.78 20.32
C VAL A 23 13.01 -29.84 19.44
N ASN A 24 12.22 -30.78 18.91
CA ASN A 24 12.75 -31.82 18.01
C ASN A 24 13.37 -31.25 16.73
N ARG A 25 12.80 -30.19 16.15
CA ARG A 25 13.38 -29.52 14.98
C ARG A 25 14.73 -28.92 15.31
N MET A 26 14.84 -28.22 16.44
CA MET A 26 16.12 -27.63 16.87
C MET A 26 17.19 -28.68 17.15
N GLU A 27 16.84 -29.78 17.82
CA GLU A 27 17.78 -30.87 18.06
C GLU A 27 18.24 -31.53 16.76
N ALA A 28 17.34 -31.71 15.79
CA ALA A 28 17.69 -32.23 14.47
C ALA A 28 18.60 -31.28 13.69
N GLU A 29 18.37 -29.96 13.80
CA GLU A 29 19.19 -28.95 13.15
C GLU A 29 20.60 -28.91 13.77
N ALA A 30 20.69 -28.89 15.10
CA ALA A 30 21.98 -28.98 15.81
C ALA A 30 22.75 -30.25 15.46
N ASP A 31 22.07 -31.40 15.39
CA ASP A 31 22.68 -32.66 14.97
C ASP A 31 23.18 -32.58 13.51
N GLY A 32 22.45 -31.87 12.63
CA GLY A 32 22.83 -31.60 11.24
C GLY A 32 24.12 -30.78 11.13
N HIS A 33 24.31 -29.81 12.02
CA HIS A 33 25.52 -28.97 12.11
C HIS A 33 26.63 -29.59 12.97
N GLY A 34 26.32 -30.64 13.74
CA GLY A 34 27.26 -31.30 14.65
C GLY A 34 27.51 -30.54 15.96
N TRP A 35 26.59 -29.67 16.37
CA TRP A 35 26.67 -28.91 17.62
C TRP A 35 26.30 -29.79 18.82
N ALA A 36 27.05 -29.67 19.93
CA ALA A 36 26.78 -30.47 21.13
C ALA A 36 25.76 -29.78 22.06
N SER A 37 25.71 -28.46 22.04
CA SER A 37 24.72 -27.65 22.74
C SER A 37 24.17 -26.54 21.85
N LEU A 38 22.88 -26.23 22.00
CA LEU A 38 22.19 -25.24 21.17
C LEU A 38 21.56 -24.14 22.03
N GLY A 39 21.75 -22.91 21.60
CA GLY A 39 21.07 -21.71 22.10
C GLY A 39 20.22 -21.05 21.02
N MET A 40 19.41 -20.08 21.44
CA MET A 40 18.67 -19.20 20.54
C MET A 40 18.87 -17.74 20.90
N VAL A 41 18.80 -16.88 19.90
CA VAL A 41 18.79 -15.44 20.10
C VAL A 41 17.44 -15.06 20.72
N MET A 42 17.50 -14.37 21.85
CA MET A 42 16.35 -13.96 22.63
C MET A 42 16.00 -12.49 22.36
N ASP A 43 14.73 -12.15 22.48
CA ASP A 43 14.25 -10.78 22.49
C ASP A 43 14.49 -10.09 23.85
N GLY A 44 14.09 -8.82 23.96
CA GLY A 44 14.22 -8.04 25.19
C GLY A 44 13.31 -8.48 26.34
N THR A 45 12.39 -9.42 26.10
CA THR A 45 11.45 -9.96 27.10
C THR A 45 11.86 -11.33 27.63
N GLY A 46 12.89 -11.94 27.04
CA GLY A 46 13.29 -13.32 27.31
C GLY A 46 12.49 -14.36 26.53
N GLY A 47 11.73 -13.93 25.51
CA GLY A 47 11.18 -14.78 24.47
C GLY A 47 12.16 -15.01 23.33
N VAL A 48 11.84 -15.93 22.41
CA VAL A 48 12.64 -16.13 21.19
C VAL A 48 12.50 -14.92 20.28
N LEU A 49 13.60 -14.46 19.69
CA LEU A 49 13.54 -13.42 18.67
C LEU A 49 12.90 -13.99 17.38
N GLU A 50 11.73 -13.48 17.01
CA GLU A 50 10.94 -13.92 15.86
C GLU A 50 11.28 -13.13 14.57
N ASP A 51 10.97 -13.73 13.42
CA ASP A 51 11.27 -13.20 12.08
C ASP A 51 10.28 -12.15 11.54
N GLY A 52 9.12 -12.03 12.20
CA GLY A 52 8.02 -11.14 11.81
C GLY A 52 7.01 -11.73 10.82
N GLU A 53 7.14 -13.02 10.43
CA GLU A 53 6.17 -13.69 9.54
C GLU A 53 4.97 -14.28 10.30
N GLY A 54 4.99 -14.18 11.64
CA GLY A 54 3.94 -14.68 12.53
C GLY A 54 2.64 -13.87 12.48
N TRP A 55 1.67 -14.31 13.28
CA TRP A 55 0.46 -13.51 13.49
C TRP A 55 0.80 -12.34 14.43
N HIS A 56 0.63 -11.12 13.93
CA HIS A 56 0.76 -9.90 14.70
C HIS A 56 -0.59 -9.18 14.78
N GLN A 57 -0.86 -8.55 15.93
CA GLN A 57 -2.10 -7.79 16.09
C GLN A 57 -2.08 -6.51 15.24
N HIS A 58 -0.89 -5.94 15.04
CA HIS A 58 -0.68 -4.72 14.28
C HIS A 58 0.56 -4.85 13.40
N GLU A 59 0.53 -4.21 12.23
CA GLU A 59 1.61 -4.29 11.23
C GLU A 59 2.93 -3.72 11.73
N TRP A 60 2.90 -2.64 12.52
CA TRP A 60 4.10 -2.09 13.17
C TRP A 60 4.82 -3.10 14.07
N GLN A 61 4.11 -4.08 14.64
CA GLN A 61 4.74 -5.15 15.42
C GLN A 61 5.52 -6.10 14.52
N ALA A 62 4.95 -6.45 13.36
CA ALA A 62 5.58 -7.32 12.37
C ALA A 62 6.83 -6.63 11.78
N ILE A 63 6.72 -5.36 11.39
CA ILE A 63 7.86 -4.58 10.86
C ILE A 63 8.98 -4.44 11.89
N ARG A 64 8.65 -4.21 13.16
CA ARG A 64 9.64 -4.18 14.24
C ARG A 64 10.33 -5.53 14.41
N ALA A 65 9.56 -6.62 14.46
CA ALA A 65 10.11 -7.97 14.58
C ALA A 65 11.05 -8.29 13.41
N GLN A 66 10.61 -8.03 12.17
CA GLN A 66 11.41 -8.22 10.97
C GLN A 66 12.68 -7.37 10.97
N SER A 67 12.61 -6.12 11.45
CA SER A 67 13.78 -5.23 11.54
C SER A 67 14.82 -5.77 12.53
N ASN A 68 14.37 -6.17 13.72
CA ASN A 68 15.24 -6.78 14.72
C ASN A 68 15.81 -8.13 14.25
N TRP A 69 15.01 -8.94 13.56
CA TRP A 69 15.47 -10.20 12.98
C TRP A 69 16.60 -9.99 11.98
N GLN A 70 16.43 -9.08 11.02
CA GLN A 70 17.44 -8.81 10.00
C GLN A 70 18.70 -8.21 10.60
N ALA A 71 18.57 -7.29 11.57
CA ALA A 71 19.71 -6.75 12.31
C ALA A 71 20.45 -7.83 13.12
N ALA A 72 19.71 -8.71 13.81
CA ALA A 72 20.29 -9.82 14.54
C ALA A 72 21.05 -10.80 13.63
N CYS A 73 20.49 -11.13 12.46
CA CYS A 73 21.18 -11.93 11.44
C CYS A 73 22.50 -11.28 10.99
N ARG A 74 22.50 -9.96 10.76
CA ARG A 74 23.75 -9.23 10.44
C ARG A 74 24.77 -9.32 11.57
N ILE A 75 24.35 -9.08 12.81
CA ILE A 75 25.23 -9.14 13.99
C ILE A 75 25.81 -10.55 14.19
N MET A 76 25.00 -11.60 14.00
CA MET A 76 25.45 -12.99 14.05
C MET A 76 26.42 -13.29 12.91
N GLY A 77 26.11 -12.84 11.70
CA GLY A 77 26.97 -12.93 10.53
C GLY A 77 28.37 -12.33 10.77
N ASP A 78 28.41 -11.09 11.25
CA ASP A 78 29.64 -10.36 11.53
C ASP A 78 30.48 -11.01 12.64
N ALA A 79 29.84 -11.61 13.64
CA ALA A 79 30.52 -12.18 14.79
C ALA A 79 30.93 -13.64 14.61
N ALA A 80 30.09 -14.44 13.96
CA ALA A 80 30.17 -15.89 13.96
C ALA A 80 30.26 -16.50 12.54
N GLY A 81 30.30 -15.67 11.49
CA GLY A 81 30.47 -16.11 10.11
C GLY A 81 29.15 -16.40 9.39
N GLU A 82 29.20 -17.15 8.30
CA GLU A 82 28.00 -17.46 7.50
C GLU A 82 27.06 -18.45 8.23
N PRO A 83 25.74 -18.42 7.93
CA PRO A 83 24.78 -19.42 8.40
C PRO A 83 25.25 -20.86 8.12
N GLY A 84 24.90 -21.78 9.03
CA GLY A 84 25.27 -23.21 8.99
C GLY A 84 26.68 -23.52 9.52
N THR A 85 27.37 -22.54 10.12
CA THR A 85 28.67 -22.77 10.76
C THR A 85 28.56 -22.78 12.28
N LEU A 86 28.25 -21.64 12.87
CA LEU A 86 28.10 -21.42 14.31
C LEU A 86 26.70 -20.89 14.69
N TRP A 87 25.89 -20.60 13.67
CA TRP A 87 24.52 -20.13 13.81
C TRP A 87 23.74 -20.44 12.54
N ASP A 88 22.41 -20.48 12.64
CA ASP A 88 21.50 -20.64 11.51
C ASP A 88 20.11 -20.10 11.86
N THR A 89 19.20 -20.08 10.88
CA THR A 89 17.79 -19.74 11.07
C THR A 89 16.94 -21.00 11.01
N CYS A 90 16.06 -21.22 11.99
CA CYS A 90 15.19 -22.40 12.07
C CYS A 90 13.71 -22.00 12.05
N GLY A 91 13.27 -21.40 10.95
CA GLY A 91 11.90 -20.91 10.78
C GLY A 91 11.57 -19.77 11.75
N GLU A 92 11.16 -20.12 12.96
CA GLU A 92 10.64 -19.22 13.98
C GLU A 92 11.74 -18.53 14.85
N GLY A 93 13.02 -18.70 14.52
CA GLY A 93 14.10 -18.27 15.43
C GLY A 93 15.54 -18.41 14.91
N ILE A 94 16.45 -17.59 15.45
CA ILE A 94 17.89 -17.69 15.17
C ILE A 94 18.54 -18.63 16.20
N ILE A 95 19.11 -19.74 15.74
CA ILE A 95 19.78 -20.75 16.57
C ILE A 95 21.29 -20.59 16.48
N TYR A 96 22.01 -21.04 17.50
CA TYR A 96 23.47 -21.03 17.51
C TYR A 96 24.11 -22.15 18.32
N ASP A 97 25.37 -22.46 17.99
CA ASP A 97 26.23 -23.36 18.77
C ASP A 97 26.56 -22.73 20.12
N ALA A 98 25.95 -23.24 21.19
CA ALA A 98 26.11 -22.68 22.53
C ALA A 98 27.52 -22.89 23.12
N ASP A 99 28.31 -23.82 22.55
CA ASP A 99 29.70 -24.01 22.93
C ASP A 99 30.63 -22.97 22.26
N SER A 100 30.13 -22.22 21.28
CA SER A 100 30.86 -21.14 20.60
C SER A 100 30.78 -19.83 21.37
N VAL A 101 31.94 -19.37 21.88
CA VAL A 101 32.06 -18.08 22.57
C VAL A 101 31.65 -16.90 21.67
N LEU A 102 31.94 -16.97 20.37
CA LEU A 102 31.61 -15.90 19.43
C LEU A 102 30.09 -15.77 19.24
N ALA A 103 29.42 -16.89 19.02
CA ALA A 103 27.99 -16.91 18.78
C ALA A 103 27.21 -16.59 20.07
N ALA A 104 27.63 -17.15 21.22
CA ALA A 104 27.03 -16.85 22.51
C ALA A 104 27.19 -15.37 22.91
N ASP A 105 28.36 -14.75 22.66
CA ASP A 105 28.56 -13.34 22.95
C ASP A 105 27.74 -12.42 22.02
N ALA A 106 27.58 -12.80 20.74
CA ALA A 106 26.71 -12.08 19.81
C ALA A 106 25.23 -12.15 20.24
N ALA A 107 24.73 -13.35 20.54
CA ALA A 107 23.36 -13.55 21.03
C ALA A 107 23.08 -12.75 22.31
N ARG A 108 24.03 -12.76 23.26
CA ARG A 108 23.92 -11.96 24.49
C ARG A 108 23.88 -10.46 24.21
N ARG A 109 24.74 -9.95 23.32
CA ARG A 109 24.73 -8.52 22.93
C ARG A 109 23.39 -8.11 22.30
N ILE A 110 22.80 -8.98 21.49
CA ILE A 110 21.48 -8.75 20.90
C ILE A 110 20.41 -8.66 22.00
N ALA A 111 20.35 -9.66 22.89
CA ALA A 111 19.39 -9.69 23.99
C ALA A 111 19.55 -8.49 24.95
N ASP A 112 20.79 -8.17 25.34
CA ASP A 112 21.11 -7.03 26.21
C ASP A 112 20.67 -5.70 25.56
N SER A 113 20.86 -5.56 24.23
CA SER A 113 20.44 -4.37 23.50
C SER A 113 18.93 -4.24 23.47
N LEU A 114 18.22 -5.33 23.13
CA LEU A 114 16.76 -5.35 23.07
C LEU A 114 16.08 -5.15 24.43
N ALA A 115 16.71 -5.61 25.52
CA ALA A 115 16.25 -5.35 26.87
C ALA A 115 16.39 -3.88 27.27
N GLY A 116 17.39 -3.17 26.73
CA GLY A 116 17.61 -1.75 26.97
C GLY A 116 16.79 -0.83 26.07
N TYR A 117 16.57 -1.24 24.82
CA TYR A 117 15.86 -0.47 23.80
C TYR A 117 15.27 -1.42 22.74
N PRO A 118 13.99 -1.28 22.34
CA PRO A 118 13.27 -2.30 21.58
C PRO A 118 13.64 -2.43 20.10
N LEU A 119 14.72 -1.79 19.65
CA LEU A 119 15.22 -1.81 18.28
C LEU A 119 16.73 -2.03 18.25
N LEU A 120 17.20 -2.88 17.34
CA LEU A 120 18.62 -3.10 17.09
C LEU A 120 19.19 -2.12 16.06
N ASP A 121 18.34 -1.60 15.16
CA ASP A 121 18.72 -0.75 14.05
C ASP A 121 17.56 0.21 13.73
N ASP A 122 17.68 1.46 14.20
CA ASP A 122 16.63 2.48 14.05
C ASP A 122 16.48 2.94 12.59
N ASP A 123 17.58 3.05 11.86
CA ASP A 123 17.58 3.55 10.48
C ASP A 123 16.85 2.54 9.57
N ASP A 124 17.23 1.27 9.68
CA ASP A 124 16.62 0.15 8.96
C ASP A 124 15.15 -0.06 9.34
N HIS A 125 14.79 0.14 10.62
CA HIS A 125 13.40 0.12 11.06
C HIS A 125 12.58 1.27 10.46
N THR A 126 13.13 2.49 10.49
CA THR A 126 12.48 3.69 9.95
C THR A 126 12.24 3.54 8.44
N GLU A 127 13.21 3.02 7.69
CA GLU A 127 13.06 2.76 6.25
C GLU A 127 11.96 1.73 5.97
N ARG A 128 11.88 0.63 6.73
CA ARG A 128 10.81 -0.37 6.57
C ARG A 128 9.44 0.14 6.97
N GLU A 129 9.36 0.86 8.08
CA GLU A 129 8.10 1.45 8.54
C GLU A 129 7.57 2.43 7.49
N HIS A 130 8.44 3.27 6.94
CA HIS A 130 8.10 4.18 5.86
C HIS A 130 7.62 3.44 4.60
N ALA A 131 8.32 2.39 4.17
CA ALA A 131 7.91 1.58 3.02
C ALA A 131 6.52 0.92 3.25
N ALA A 132 6.28 0.40 4.45
CA ALA A 132 4.98 -0.19 4.81
C ALA A 132 3.86 0.87 4.84
N MET A 133 4.13 2.10 5.30
CA MET A 133 3.15 3.19 5.25
C MET A 133 2.75 3.53 3.81
N VAL A 134 3.71 3.56 2.88
CA VAL A 134 3.43 3.76 1.45
C VAL A 134 2.57 2.63 0.91
N GLU A 135 2.88 1.38 1.24
CA GLU A 135 2.09 0.21 0.83
C GLU A 135 0.66 0.25 1.42
N GLU A 136 0.49 0.67 2.68
CA GLU A 136 -0.83 0.81 3.32
C GLU A 136 -1.69 1.85 2.58
N ILE A 137 -1.09 2.96 2.13
CA ILE A 137 -1.77 4.00 1.35
C ILE A 137 -2.16 3.48 -0.04
N GLU A 138 -1.21 2.86 -0.76
CA GLU A 138 -1.44 2.34 -2.12
C GLU A 138 -2.39 1.13 -2.15
N GLY A 139 -2.40 0.34 -1.07
CA GLY A 139 -3.33 -0.76 -0.86
C GLY A 139 -4.70 -0.33 -0.35
N SER A 140 -4.91 0.97 -0.08
CA SER A 140 -6.21 1.47 0.38
C SER A 140 -7.29 1.29 -0.69
N PRO A 141 -8.58 1.21 -0.31
CA PRO A 141 -9.68 1.13 -1.28
C PRO A 141 -9.82 2.38 -2.19
N LEU A 142 -9.10 3.46 -1.90
CA LEU A 142 -9.14 4.69 -2.68
C LEU A 142 -8.21 4.56 -3.89
N ALA A 143 -8.75 4.80 -5.08
CA ALA A 143 -7.91 4.93 -6.26
C ALA A 143 -7.16 6.25 -6.22
N LEU A 144 -5.82 6.22 -6.13
CA LEU A 144 -5.02 7.44 -6.19
C LEU A 144 -5.13 8.09 -7.60
N PRO A 145 -5.13 9.43 -7.70
CA PRO A 145 -5.13 10.11 -8.99
C PRO A 145 -3.91 9.75 -9.85
N ASP A 146 -4.05 9.78 -11.17
CA ASP A 146 -2.94 9.56 -12.10
C ASP A 146 -1.76 10.51 -11.79
N GLY A 147 -0.59 9.92 -11.54
CA GLY A 147 0.65 10.65 -11.26
C GLY A 147 0.83 11.05 -9.79
N ILE A 148 -0.05 10.60 -8.90
CA ILE A 148 0.12 10.65 -7.43
C ILE A 148 0.36 9.21 -6.96
N ASP A 149 1.43 9.02 -6.18
CA ASP A 149 1.76 7.74 -5.54
C ASP A 149 1.57 7.81 -4.01
N GLY A 150 1.79 6.70 -3.32
CA GLY A 150 1.67 6.66 -1.86
C GLY A 150 2.66 7.59 -1.16
N GLU A 151 3.83 7.83 -1.77
CA GLU A 151 4.86 8.73 -1.25
C GLU A 151 4.38 10.20 -1.23
N ASP A 152 3.70 10.63 -2.29
CA ASP A 152 3.12 11.97 -2.36
C ASP A 152 2.05 12.20 -1.29
N VAL A 153 1.20 11.21 -1.07
CA VAL A 153 0.18 11.24 -0.01
C VAL A 153 0.83 11.22 1.37
N LEU A 154 1.80 10.33 1.59
CA LEU A 154 2.49 10.20 2.88
C LEU A 154 3.21 11.49 3.26
N ARG A 155 3.77 12.21 2.29
CA ARG A 155 4.41 13.51 2.52
C ARG A 155 3.44 14.60 2.98
N GLU A 156 2.20 14.54 2.51
CA GLU A 156 1.15 15.47 2.93
C GLU A 156 0.57 15.09 4.30
N LEU A 157 0.55 13.80 4.63
CA LEU A 157 0.26 13.32 5.97
C LEU A 157 1.38 13.76 6.92
N SER A 158 1.08 14.69 7.82
CA SER A 158 2.06 15.29 8.74
C SER A 158 2.58 14.30 9.81
N CYS A 159 3.36 13.30 9.39
CA CYS A 159 3.93 12.20 10.17
C CYS A 159 2.89 11.27 10.82
N PRO A 160 2.18 10.44 10.04
CA PRO A 160 1.34 9.37 10.59
C PRO A 160 2.22 8.27 11.21
N SER A 161 1.64 7.45 12.10
CA SER A 161 2.24 6.18 12.54
C SER A 161 1.64 5.01 11.76
N LEU A 162 2.40 3.94 11.54
CA LEU A 162 1.94 2.78 10.77
C LEU A 162 0.75 2.11 11.49
N GLY A 163 -0.32 1.81 10.74
CA GLY A 163 -1.57 1.30 11.29
C GLY A 163 -2.49 2.37 11.93
N GLU A 164 -2.10 3.65 11.89
CA GLU A 164 -2.99 4.79 12.16
C GLU A 164 -3.41 5.52 10.89
N ILE A 165 -2.92 5.10 9.72
CA ILE A 165 -3.30 5.69 8.43
C ILE A 165 -4.74 5.27 8.13
N THR A 166 -5.65 6.23 8.21
CA THR A 166 -7.07 5.99 7.89
C THR A 166 -7.41 6.48 6.49
N MET A 167 -8.46 5.89 5.90
CA MET A 167 -9.00 6.33 4.62
C MET A 167 -9.33 7.84 4.62
N THR A 168 -9.89 8.37 5.72
CA THR A 168 -10.19 9.80 5.85
C THR A 168 -8.93 10.66 5.84
N MET A 169 -7.82 10.19 6.42
CA MET A 169 -6.55 10.91 6.35
C MET A 169 -6.02 10.96 4.92
N VAL A 170 -6.15 9.87 4.16
CA VAL A 170 -5.79 9.83 2.74
C VAL A 170 -6.66 10.81 1.93
N GLU A 171 -7.96 10.87 2.20
CA GLU A 171 -8.89 11.84 1.58
C GLU A 171 -8.51 13.30 1.88
N ASP A 172 -8.19 13.59 3.14
CA ASP A 172 -7.76 14.91 3.59
C ASP A 172 -6.42 15.31 2.94
N ALA A 173 -5.48 14.37 2.82
CA ALA A 173 -4.21 14.57 2.14
C ALA A 173 -4.41 14.86 0.64
N LEU A 174 -5.23 14.07 -0.06
CA LEU A 174 -5.56 14.32 -1.47
C LEU A 174 -6.25 15.69 -1.65
N SER A 175 -7.09 16.09 -0.70
CA SER A 175 -7.68 17.43 -0.68
C SER A 175 -6.63 18.54 -0.49
N GLY A 176 -5.65 18.33 0.40
CA GLY A 176 -4.49 19.21 0.59
C GLY A 176 -3.64 19.36 -0.68
N LEU A 177 -3.49 18.27 -1.44
CA LEU A 177 -2.84 18.24 -2.75
C LEU A 177 -3.66 18.88 -3.88
N GLY A 178 -4.88 19.36 -3.59
CA GLY A 178 -5.73 20.08 -4.52
C GLY A 178 -6.66 19.19 -5.36
N TYR A 179 -6.90 17.96 -4.92
CA TYR A 179 -7.87 17.06 -5.52
C TYR A 179 -9.22 17.11 -4.78
N THR A 180 -10.28 16.67 -5.44
CA THR A 180 -11.61 16.50 -4.87
C THR A 180 -12.22 15.20 -5.39
N ALA A 181 -12.88 14.44 -4.53
CA ALA A 181 -13.57 13.23 -4.95
C ALA A 181 -14.74 13.56 -5.90
N CYS A 182 -14.97 12.67 -6.86
CA CYS A 182 -16.22 12.62 -7.62
C CYS A 182 -17.38 12.22 -6.69
N SER A 183 -18.54 12.83 -6.84
CA SER A 183 -19.71 12.52 -5.99
C SER A 183 -20.36 11.16 -6.31
N ASP A 184 -20.09 10.61 -7.50
CA ASP A 184 -20.76 9.41 -8.02
C ASP A 184 -19.83 8.19 -8.19
N CYS A 185 -18.51 8.38 -8.09
CA CYS A 185 -17.53 7.30 -8.22
C CYS A 185 -16.25 7.60 -7.43
N ASP A 186 -15.34 6.62 -7.39
CA ASP A 186 -14.09 6.70 -6.62
C ASP A 186 -12.98 7.50 -7.32
N GLU A 187 -13.30 8.25 -8.38
CA GLU A 187 -12.33 9.03 -9.14
C GLU A 187 -12.03 10.37 -8.46
N TRP A 188 -10.74 10.72 -8.38
CA TRP A 188 -10.27 12.00 -7.87
C TRP A 188 -10.04 13.01 -9.00
N LEU A 189 -10.57 14.21 -8.81
CA LEU A 189 -10.58 15.28 -9.80
C LEU A 189 -9.69 16.43 -9.33
N THR A 190 -9.06 17.13 -10.26
CA THR A 190 -8.43 18.41 -9.92
C THR A 190 -9.50 19.45 -9.60
N LEU A 191 -9.25 20.30 -8.60
CA LEU A 191 -10.15 21.40 -8.25
C LEU A 191 -10.38 22.33 -9.46
N MET A 192 -11.65 22.51 -9.85
CA MET A 192 -12.05 23.41 -10.92
C MET A 192 -12.85 24.59 -10.36
N ASP A 193 -12.20 25.75 -10.23
CA ASP A 193 -12.82 27.00 -9.74
C ASP A 193 -14.06 27.46 -10.54
N ALA A 194 -14.15 27.04 -11.81
CA ALA A 194 -15.18 27.48 -12.74
C ALA A 194 -16.49 26.67 -12.68
N ARG A 195 -16.51 25.55 -11.95
CA ARG A 195 -17.67 24.65 -11.93
C ARG A 195 -18.60 24.99 -10.76
N THR A 196 -19.88 25.19 -11.06
CA THR A 196 -20.94 25.34 -10.05
C THR A 196 -21.69 24.02 -9.91
N GLY A 197 -21.78 23.45 -8.70
CA GLY A 197 -22.49 22.18 -8.42
C GLY A 197 -21.57 21.12 -7.82
N GLU A 198 -22.09 19.90 -7.67
CA GLU A 198 -21.32 18.75 -7.16
C GLU A 198 -20.19 18.35 -8.14
N PRO A 199 -19.00 17.98 -7.63
CA PRO A 199 -17.88 17.54 -8.45
C PRO A 199 -18.17 16.17 -9.05
N LEU A 200 -18.18 16.06 -10.38
CA LEU A 200 -18.37 14.79 -11.09
C LEU A 200 -17.28 14.59 -12.12
N CYS A 201 -16.79 13.36 -12.27
CA CYS A 201 -15.93 13.04 -13.39
C CYS A 201 -16.69 13.16 -14.72
N ARG A 202 -15.94 13.13 -15.82
CA ARG A 202 -16.53 13.27 -17.16
C ARG A 202 -17.62 12.24 -17.42
N ASP A 203 -17.38 11.00 -17.05
CA ASP A 203 -18.27 9.89 -17.36
C ASP A 203 -19.54 9.93 -16.50
N CYS A 204 -19.43 10.29 -15.21
CA CYS A 204 -20.59 10.49 -14.35
C CYS A 204 -21.46 11.66 -14.81
N ALA A 205 -20.84 12.81 -15.15
CA ALA A 205 -21.58 13.95 -15.69
C ALA A 205 -22.31 13.61 -17.01
N LEU A 206 -21.70 12.79 -17.88
CA LEU A 206 -22.32 12.31 -19.12
C LEU A 206 -23.47 11.34 -18.85
N ASN A 207 -23.33 10.47 -17.85
CA ASN A 207 -24.36 9.53 -17.46
C ASN A 207 -25.59 10.24 -16.88
N GLU A 208 -25.40 11.23 -16.01
CA GLU A 208 -26.51 12.07 -15.52
C GLU A 208 -27.21 12.83 -16.65
N SER A 209 -26.43 13.28 -17.63
CA SER A 209 -26.94 14.01 -18.79
C SER A 209 -27.63 13.10 -19.83
N CYS A 210 -27.53 11.78 -19.68
CA CYS A 210 -28.19 10.85 -20.60
C CYS A 210 -29.71 10.93 -20.42
N PRO A 211 -30.48 11.25 -21.48
CA PRO A 211 -31.93 11.22 -21.39
C PRO A 211 -32.39 9.79 -21.04
N PRO A 212 -33.37 9.61 -20.14
CA PRO A 212 -33.86 8.28 -19.79
C PRO A 212 -34.33 7.54 -21.07
N VAL A 213 -34.01 6.25 -21.14
CA VAL A 213 -34.10 5.35 -22.32
C VAL A 213 -35.51 5.19 -22.91
N HIS A 214 -36.48 6.01 -22.47
CA HIS A 214 -37.80 6.15 -23.05
C HIS A 214 -38.11 7.59 -23.48
N TRP A 215 -37.19 8.25 -24.19
CA TRP A 215 -37.61 9.34 -25.08
C TRP A 215 -38.26 8.71 -26.32
N THR A 216 -39.57 8.49 -26.25
CA THR A 216 -40.35 8.44 -27.50
C THR A 216 -40.47 9.90 -27.93
N ALA A 217 -39.78 10.28 -29.00
CA ALA A 217 -40.01 11.60 -29.58
C ALA A 217 -41.52 11.75 -29.81
N PRO A 218 -42.17 12.80 -29.27
CA PRO A 218 -43.62 12.93 -29.44
C PRO A 218 -43.89 12.95 -30.94
N THR A 219 -44.64 11.98 -31.42
CA THR A 219 -45.10 11.96 -32.81
C THR A 219 -46.05 13.14 -32.95
N LEU A 220 -45.55 14.27 -33.46
CA LEU A 220 -46.36 15.42 -33.77
C LEU A 220 -47.35 15.03 -34.87
N THR A 221 -48.57 14.69 -34.49
CA THR A 221 -49.67 14.46 -35.41
C THR A 221 -50.09 15.80 -36.00
N GLY A 222 -49.63 16.06 -37.23
CA GLY A 222 -50.21 17.08 -38.10
C GLY A 222 -49.38 18.33 -38.38
N GLY A 223 -48.07 18.35 -38.12
CA GLY A 223 -47.21 19.49 -38.46
C GLY A 223 -45.89 19.06 -39.09
N SER A 224 -45.51 19.71 -40.19
CA SER A 224 -44.17 19.69 -40.78
C SER A 224 -43.08 19.79 -39.71
N GLY A 225 -42.00 19.01 -39.89
CA GLY A 225 -40.94 18.78 -38.91
C GLY A 225 -40.50 20.02 -38.12
N TRP A 226 -40.34 19.81 -36.81
CA TRP A 226 -39.49 20.55 -35.88
C TRP A 226 -39.14 21.98 -36.29
N THR A 227 -39.90 22.95 -35.80
CA THR A 227 -39.37 24.30 -35.62
C THR A 227 -38.51 24.34 -34.36
N THR A 228 -37.20 24.27 -34.59
CA THR A 228 -36.11 24.65 -33.69
C THR A 228 -36.30 26.07 -33.17
N GLY A 229 -36.68 26.21 -31.89
CA GLY A 229 -37.02 27.50 -31.28
C GLY A 229 -36.07 27.99 -30.19
N GLU A 230 -35.48 27.07 -29.41
CA GLU A 230 -34.28 27.36 -28.64
C GLU A 230 -33.24 26.31 -29.03
N PRO A 231 -32.19 26.70 -29.77
CA PRO A 231 -31.24 25.72 -30.22
C PRO A 231 -30.47 25.26 -28.99
N LEU A 232 -30.29 23.95 -28.83
CA LEU A 232 -29.36 23.34 -27.86
C LEU A 232 -27.97 24.03 -27.90
N VAL A 233 -27.64 24.60 -29.06
CA VAL A 233 -26.53 25.52 -29.30
C VAL A 233 -26.53 26.71 -28.33
N ALA A 234 -27.62 27.43 -28.11
CA ALA A 234 -27.64 28.60 -27.21
C ALA A 234 -27.36 28.22 -25.75
N VAL A 235 -27.77 27.03 -25.33
CA VAL A 235 -27.51 26.51 -23.97
C VAL A 235 -26.07 26.02 -23.83
N LEU A 236 -25.52 25.35 -24.85
CA LEU A 236 -24.19 24.73 -24.80
C LEU A 236 -23.06 25.61 -25.32
N THR A 237 -23.33 26.68 -26.08
CA THR A 237 -22.28 27.55 -26.65
C THR A 237 -21.37 28.19 -25.59
N PRO A 238 -21.89 28.71 -24.45
CA PRO A 238 -21.03 29.21 -23.38
C PRO A 238 -20.14 28.11 -22.77
N TYR A 239 -20.67 26.89 -22.63
CA TYR A 239 -19.95 25.72 -22.10
C TYR A 239 -18.85 25.24 -23.06
N LEU A 240 -19.10 25.31 -24.36
CA LEU A 240 -18.17 24.87 -25.41
C LEU A 240 -17.11 25.92 -25.73
N ASP A 241 -17.41 27.23 -25.62
CA ASP A 241 -16.45 28.31 -25.89
C ASP A 241 -15.38 28.42 -24.79
N GLY A 242 -15.74 28.14 -23.53
CA GLY A 242 -14.76 28.02 -22.44
C GLY A 242 -13.82 26.82 -22.61
N TYR A 243 -14.34 25.70 -23.12
CA TYR A 243 -13.55 24.49 -23.41
C TYR A 243 -12.68 24.64 -24.68
N ALA A 244 -13.14 25.39 -25.67
CA ALA A 244 -12.46 25.60 -26.95
C ALA A 244 -11.22 26.51 -26.85
N THR A 245 -11.07 27.29 -25.77
CA THR A 245 -9.92 28.18 -25.61
C THR A 245 -8.63 27.44 -25.28
N GLN A 246 -8.71 26.20 -24.77
CA GLN A 246 -7.54 25.40 -24.37
C GLN A 246 -7.11 24.33 -25.41
N GLN A 247 -7.98 23.89 -26.32
CA GLN A 247 -7.72 22.71 -27.19
C GLN A 247 -7.59 23.03 -28.71
N GLY A 248 -7.65 24.30 -29.12
CA GLY A 248 -7.32 24.73 -30.49
C GLY A 248 -8.45 24.60 -31.54
N ALA A 249 -8.22 25.21 -32.72
CA ALA A 249 -9.26 25.47 -33.74
C ALA A 249 -9.85 24.22 -34.42
N ALA A 250 -9.10 23.11 -34.49
CA ALA A 250 -9.57 21.86 -35.11
C ALA A 250 -10.72 21.23 -34.30
N TYR A 251 -10.64 21.28 -32.97
CA TYR A 251 -11.66 20.73 -32.07
C TYR A 251 -13.02 21.45 -32.20
N ARG A 252 -13.02 22.73 -32.58
CA ARG A 252 -14.25 23.52 -32.79
C ARG A 252 -15.07 23.06 -34.00
N GLU A 253 -14.43 22.58 -35.07
CA GLU A 253 -15.17 22.04 -36.22
C GLU A 253 -15.78 20.68 -35.90
N ASP A 254 -15.02 19.83 -35.20
CA ASP A 254 -15.42 18.47 -34.85
C ASP A 254 -16.62 18.45 -33.87
N VAL A 255 -16.61 19.31 -32.85
CA VAL A 255 -17.73 19.44 -31.90
C VAL A 255 -18.97 20.05 -32.56
N ARG A 256 -18.80 21.02 -33.47
CA ARG A 256 -19.94 21.59 -34.22
C ARG A 256 -20.59 20.57 -35.15
N ALA A 257 -19.83 19.61 -35.68
CA ALA A 257 -20.36 18.52 -36.48
C ALA A 257 -21.17 17.52 -35.63
N ILE A 258 -20.74 17.26 -34.38
CA ILE A 258 -21.47 16.42 -33.40
C ILE A 258 -22.77 17.09 -32.96
N VAL A 259 -22.75 18.38 -32.63
CA VAL A 259 -23.96 19.15 -32.24
C VAL A 259 -24.98 19.24 -33.40
N ARG A 260 -24.54 19.09 -34.65
CA ARG A 260 -25.41 18.99 -35.83
C ARG A 260 -25.85 17.56 -36.16
N GLY A 261 -25.41 16.56 -35.40
CA GLY A 261 -25.78 15.15 -35.59
C GLY A 261 -25.22 14.50 -36.85
N SER A 262 -24.06 14.94 -37.37
CA SER A 262 -23.48 14.34 -38.58
C SER A 262 -22.60 13.12 -38.27
N ALA A 263 -22.68 12.09 -39.13
CA ALA A 263 -21.88 10.87 -39.01
C ALA A 263 -20.37 11.12 -39.16
N GLU A 264 -19.99 12.16 -39.90
CA GLU A 264 -18.59 12.58 -40.06
C GLU A 264 -18.02 13.19 -38.77
N GLY A 265 -18.82 13.97 -38.01
CA GLY A 265 -18.39 14.53 -36.72
C GLY A 265 -18.17 13.45 -35.66
N TYR A 266 -19.04 12.44 -35.64
CA TYR A 266 -18.89 11.28 -34.74
C TYR A 266 -17.62 10.46 -35.07
N ARG A 267 -17.31 10.27 -36.36
CA ARG A 267 -16.10 9.55 -36.79
C ARG A 267 -14.80 10.34 -36.59
N ALA A 268 -14.83 11.66 -36.71
CA ALA A 268 -13.64 12.49 -36.51
C ALA A 268 -13.16 12.46 -35.04
N VAL A 269 -14.10 12.46 -34.09
CA VAL A 269 -13.80 12.43 -32.65
C VAL A 269 -13.55 11.02 -32.12
N TYR A 270 -14.35 10.04 -32.55
CA TYR A 270 -14.31 8.67 -31.98
C TYR A 270 -13.67 7.62 -32.90
N GLY A 271 -13.37 7.96 -34.15
CA GLY A 271 -12.79 7.03 -35.15
C GLY A 271 -11.27 7.09 -35.28
N ARG A 272 -10.57 7.90 -34.47
CA ARG A 272 -9.09 7.90 -34.40
C ARG A 272 -8.51 6.95 -33.34
N ALA A 273 -9.36 6.28 -32.56
CA ALA A 273 -8.96 5.29 -31.56
C ALA A 273 -9.19 3.84 -32.03
N ALA A 274 -8.82 3.54 -33.28
CA ALA A 274 -8.72 2.18 -33.82
C ALA A 274 -7.45 2.04 -34.66
#